data_AF-A0AB36I5K8-F1
#
_entry.id   AF-A0AB36I5K8-F1
#
_cell.length_a   1.000
_cell.length_b   1.000
_cell.length_c   1.000
_cell.angle_alpha   90.00
_cell.angle_beta   90.00
_cell.angle_gamma   90.00
#
_symmetry.space_group_name_H-M   'P 1'
#
loop_
_entity.id
_entity.type
_entity.pdbx_description
1 polymer ?
#
loop_
_entity_poly.entity_id
_entity_poly.type
_entity_poly.pdbx_seq_one_letter_code
_entity_poly.pdbx_strand_id
1 'polypeptide(L)'
;MNRFPSALLAASVAGAALAIPAASAYAAESTCSYTGEVGWNVRDSFNSYLLGNIANGSAYKHKGGLDVRDGVQTDGNGKTPALTWPVDSVSSSKISTSGGAHWTGHNLYTGDDLTEVPNNFTLDLDFPNITVELNGSSGRLLVDYTSREYINTHTLGVFQSGEQAELATVTFAKAPTLTASSVDVTGDVALTAAGVEVFGGFYTAGEELAPITLNLTADDGCGTTPEPEDPEDSSGSTTGSSTASFANISSEVSSSSFGDTITQVLSIGSMVGMTGLLFTIVNYFIQSFTP
;
A
#
# COMPACT_ATOMS: atom_id res chain seq x y z
N MET A 1 -25.56 55.01 67.30
CA MET A 1 -25.72 53.68 67.91
C MET A 1 -24.45 52.87 67.62
N ASN A 2 -23.74 52.52 68.70
CA ASN A 2 -22.77 51.43 68.89
C ASN A 2 -21.45 51.46 68.08
N ARG A 3 -20.29 51.82 68.68
CA ARG A 3 -19.43 51.15 69.69
C ARG A 3 -18.30 50.30 69.05
N PHE A 4 -17.08 50.85 69.13
CA PHE A 4 -15.73 50.23 69.07
C PHE A 4 -15.62 48.94 69.93
N PRO A 5 -14.69 47.98 69.71
CA PRO A 5 -13.23 48.25 69.66
C PRO A 5 -12.30 47.32 68.85
N SER A 6 -11.05 47.76 68.72
CA SER A 6 -9.87 46.99 68.33
C SER A 6 -9.49 45.93 69.40
N ALA A 7 -9.08 44.74 68.95
CA ALA A 7 -8.28 43.76 69.70
C ALA A 7 -7.46 42.96 68.68
N LEU A 8 -6.13 43.04 68.69
CA LEU A 8 -5.14 42.24 69.45
C LEU A 8 -4.76 40.93 68.76
N LEU A 9 -3.45 40.70 68.66
CA LEU A 9 -2.76 39.56 68.02
C LEU A 9 -3.20 38.18 68.55
N ALA A 10 -3.19 37.19 67.66
CA ALA A 10 -2.81 35.82 67.99
C ALA A 10 -2.12 35.18 66.76
N ALA A 11 -0.87 34.76 66.95
CA ALA A 11 -0.11 33.96 65.99
C ALA A 11 -0.49 32.48 66.13
N SER A 12 -0.62 31.76 65.00
CA SER A 12 -0.66 30.29 65.00
C SER A 12 0.08 29.71 63.80
N VAL A 13 1.22 29.12 64.15
CA VAL A 13 2.06 28.05 63.59
C VAL A 13 1.65 27.35 62.29
N ALA A 14 2.70 27.12 61.49
CA ALA A 14 2.81 26.41 60.23
C ALA A 14 2.13 25.04 60.12
N GLY A 15 1.63 24.75 58.92
CA GLY A 15 1.44 23.41 58.37
C GLY A 15 1.90 23.41 56.91
N ALA A 16 3.19 23.19 56.67
CA ALA A 16 3.71 22.98 55.33
C ALA A 16 3.35 21.54 54.89
N ALA A 17 2.21 21.39 54.22
CA ALA A 17 1.90 20.16 53.50
C ALA A 17 2.79 20.10 52.26
N LEU A 18 3.80 19.23 52.27
CA LEU A 18 4.54 18.83 51.08
C LEU A 18 3.58 18.06 50.17
N ALA A 19 2.95 18.76 49.22
CA ALA A 19 2.25 18.13 48.12
C ALA A 19 3.31 17.46 47.22
N ILE A 20 3.46 16.14 47.36
CA ILE A 20 4.19 15.35 46.37
C ILE A 20 3.37 15.43 45.08
N PRO A 21 3.89 15.96 43.97
CA PRO A 21 3.19 15.84 42.70
C PRO A 21 3.11 14.34 42.39
N ALA A 22 1.89 13.80 42.36
CA ALA A 22 1.66 12.50 41.76
C ALA A 22 2.14 12.62 40.31
N ALA A 23 3.32 12.07 40.03
CA ALA A 23 3.79 11.90 38.67
C ALA A 23 2.72 11.07 37.98
N SER A 24 1.90 11.72 37.16
CA SER A 24 1.02 11.03 36.26
C SER A 24 1.95 10.33 35.28
N ALA A 25 2.13 9.02 35.48
CA ALA A 25 2.76 8.17 34.50
C ALA A 25 1.88 8.25 33.25
N TYR A 26 2.21 9.17 32.35
CA TYR A 26 1.80 9.06 30.97
C TYR A 26 2.38 7.73 30.50
N ALA A 27 1.53 6.71 30.37
CA ALA A 27 1.87 5.56 29.56
C ALA A 27 2.21 6.15 28.19
N ALA A 28 3.49 6.16 27.85
CA ALA A 28 3.90 6.42 26.49
C ALA A 28 3.18 5.37 25.65
N GLU A 29 2.24 5.79 24.80
CA GLU A 29 1.77 4.89 23.75
C GLU A 29 3.03 4.50 22.98
N SER A 30 3.43 3.24 23.12
CA SER A 30 4.48 2.65 22.31
C SER A 30 3.96 2.66 20.88
N THR A 31 4.23 3.74 20.15
CA THR A 31 3.92 3.83 18.73
C THR A 31 4.84 2.88 18.02
N CYS A 32 4.28 1.80 17.51
CA CYS A 32 5.03 0.88 16.68
C CYS A 32 5.41 1.55 15.38
N SER A 33 6.71 1.60 15.12
CA SER A 33 7.25 1.88 13.80
C SER A 33 7.17 0.62 12.96
N TYR A 34 6.91 0.78 11.67
CA TYR A 34 6.77 -0.31 10.72
C TYR A 34 7.57 0.01 9.46
N THR A 35 8.15 -1.04 8.89
CA THR A 35 8.72 -1.05 7.54
C THR A 35 7.98 -2.07 6.68
N GLY A 36 8.13 -1.99 5.36
CA GLY A 36 7.54 -2.95 4.44
C GLY A 36 7.05 -2.31 3.16
N GLU A 37 6.05 -2.93 2.55
CA GLU A 37 5.58 -2.59 1.22
C GLU A 37 4.06 -2.73 1.10
N VAL A 38 3.48 -1.91 0.22
CA VAL A 38 2.08 -2.02 -0.21
C VAL A 38 2.06 -2.56 -1.64
N GLY A 39 1.45 -3.73 -1.85
CA GLY A 39 1.23 -4.29 -3.18
C GLY A 39 -0.07 -3.74 -3.78
N TRP A 40 0.02 -3.00 -4.89
CA TRP A 40 -1.16 -2.52 -5.62
C TRP A 40 -0.83 -2.13 -7.05
N ASN A 41 -1.34 -2.90 -8.00
CA ASN A 41 -1.13 -2.75 -9.45
C ASN A 41 -2.17 -1.83 -10.13
N VAL A 42 -2.88 -0.99 -9.37
CA VAL A 42 -3.92 -0.07 -9.87
C VAL A 42 -5.13 -0.80 -10.43
N ARG A 43 -5.02 -1.36 -11.63
CA ARG A 43 -6.07 -2.15 -12.31
C ARG A 43 -5.47 -2.95 -13.46
N ASP A 44 -5.70 -4.26 -13.46
CA ASP A 44 -5.15 -5.15 -14.50
C ASP A 44 -5.61 -4.79 -15.91
N SER A 45 -6.89 -4.46 -16.10
CA SER A 45 -7.41 -4.10 -17.41
C SER A 45 -6.81 -2.79 -17.93
N PHE A 46 -6.50 -1.85 -17.03
CA PHE A 46 -5.82 -0.59 -17.39
C PHE A 46 -4.39 -0.87 -17.85
N ASN A 47 -3.62 -1.62 -17.06
CA ASN A 47 -2.25 -1.99 -17.45
C ASN A 47 -2.23 -2.80 -18.75
N SER A 48 -3.19 -3.70 -18.94
CA SER A 48 -3.22 -4.56 -20.12
C SER A 48 -3.55 -3.81 -21.40
N TYR A 49 -4.43 -2.81 -21.29
CA TYR A 49 -4.68 -1.84 -22.35
C TYR A 49 -3.44 -1.01 -22.68
N LEU A 50 -2.79 -0.47 -21.64
CA LEU A 50 -1.69 0.49 -21.80
C LEU A 50 -0.42 -0.16 -22.33
N LEU A 51 -0.02 -1.27 -21.73
CA LEU A 51 1.14 -2.08 -22.12
C LEU A 51 0.82 -3.00 -23.31
N GLY A 52 -0.40 -2.90 -23.84
CA GLY A 52 -0.89 -3.62 -25.00
C GLY A 52 -0.67 -2.89 -26.33
N ASN A 53 -1.17 -3.54 -27.38
CA ASN A 53 -1.08 -3.03 -28.75
C ASN A 53 -2.12 -1.94 -29.05
N ILE A 54 -2.86 -1.46 -28.06
CA ILE A 54 -3.84 -0.38 -28.25
C ILE A 54 -3.15 0.94 -27.94
N ALA A 55 -2.77 1.21 -26.69
CA ALA A 55 -2.14 2.48 -26.33
C ALA A 55 -0.72 2.63 -26.87
N ASN A 56 0.00 1.51 -27.03
CA ASN A 56 1.40 1.48 -27.46
C ASN A 56 1.65 0.53 -28.64
N GLY A 57 0.61 0.26 -29.45
CA GLY A 57 0.74 -0.57 -30.65
C GLY A 57 1.11 0.18 -31.92
N SER A 58 1.09 -0.51 -33.05
CA SER A 58 1.64 -0.05 -34.35
C SER A 58 1.06 1.26 -34.90
N ALA A 59 -0.07 1.73 -34.39
CA ALA A 59 -0.66 3.02 -34.77
C ALA A 59 0.22 4.23 -34.37
N TYR A 60 1.08 4.09 -33.37
CA TYR A 60 1.91 5.18 -32.84
C TYR A 60 3.37 5.00 -33.26
N LYS A 61 4.04 6.06 -33.74
CA LYS A 61 5.47 5.96 -34.07
C LYS A 61 6.31 5.76 -32.81
N HIS A 62 6.04 6.57 -31.79
CA HIS A 62 6.72 6.54 -30.51
C HIS A 62 5.86 5.83 -29.47
N LYS A 63 6.50 5.08 -28.57
CA LYS A 63 5.83 4.32 -27.51
C LYS A 63 6.13 4.93 -26.15
N GLY A 64 5.16 4.82 -25.27
CA GLY A 64 5.32 5.00 -23.84
C GLY A 64 5.39 3.64 -23.15
N GLY A 65 4.89 3.59 -21.94
CA GLY A 65 4.85 2.37 -21.13
C GLY A 65 4.53 2.67 -19.69
N LEU A 66 5.08 1.83 -18.81
CA LEU A 66 5.04 2.00 -17.36
C LEU A 66 6.48 2.21 -16.88
N ASP A 67 6.72 3.36 -16.27
CA ASP A 67 7.97 3.69 -15.60
C ASP A 67 7.72 3.80 -14.09
N VAL A 68 8.57 3.17 -13.29
CA VAL A 68 8.50 3.24 -11.81
C VAL A 68 9.75 3.94 -11.26
N ARG A 69 9.60 4.63 -10.12
CA ARG A 69 10.66 5.45 -9.52
C ARG A 69 10.61 5.47 -7.99
N ASP A 70 11.72 5.96 -7.42
CA ASP A 70 11.97 6.18 -6.00
C ASP A 70 11.53 5.01 -5.10
N GLY A 71 11.91 3.80 -5.50
CA GLY A 71 11.74 2.58 -4.72
C GLY A 71 10.56 1.70 -5.14
N VAL A 72 9.55 2.25 -5.84
CA VAL A 72 8.47 1.42 -6.41
C VAL A 72 9.06 0.37 -7.34
N GLN A 73 8.66 -0.89 -7.15
CA GLN A 73 9.10 -2.02 -7.96
C GLN A 73 7.97 -2.52 -8.86
N THR A 74 8.37 -3.06 -10.01
CA THR A 74 7.50 -3.81 -10.92
C THR A 74 8.13 -5.16 -11.20
N ASP A 75 7.32 -6.22 -11.26
CA ASP A 75 7.80 -7.55 -11.67
C ASP A 75 8.07 -7.63 -13.19
N GLY A 76 7.67 -6.61 -13.95
CA GLY A 76 7.83 -6.56 -15.40
C GLY A 76 7.01 -7.62 -16.15
N ASN A 77 6.02 -8.25 -15.50
CA ASN A 77 5.23 -9.32 -16.10
C ASN A 77 4.22 -8.80 -17.13
N GLY A 78 4.73 -8.54 -18.33
CA GLY A 78 3.94 -8.33 -19.54
C GLY A 78 2.89 -7.23 -19.37
N LYS A 79 1.62 -7.62 -19.48
CA LYS A 79 0.48 -6.69 -19.57
C LYS A 79 -0.24 -6.46 -18.23
N THR A 80 0.11 -7.22 -17.20
CA THR A 80 -0.51 -7.15 -15.87
C THR A 80 0.59 -7.20 -14.82
N PRO A 81 1.45 -6.17 -14.78
CA PRO A 81 2.57 -6.14 -13.85
C PRO A 81 2.06 -6.04 -12.41
N ALA A 82 2.73 -6.75 -11.50
CA ALA A 82 2.59 -6.48 -10.08
C ALA A 82 3.39 -5.21 -9.73
N LEU A 83 2.81 -4.34 -8.91
CA LEU A 83 3.48 -3.15 -8.39
C LEU A 83 3.57 -3.22 -6.86
N THR A 84 4.75 -2.88 -6.36
CA THR A 84 5.06 -2.89 -4.94
C THR A 84 5.62 -1.53 -4.54
N TRP A 85 4.97 -0.91 -3.55
CA TRP A 85 5.20 0.48 -3.14
C TRP A 85 5.85 0.50 -1.75
N PRO A 86 7.04 1.11 -1.60
CA PRO A 86 7.74 1.13 -0.33
C PRO A 86 7.00 1.96 0.70
N VAL A 87 6.84 1.42 1.90
CA VAL A 87 6.23 2.14 3.03
C VAL A 87 7.19 3.23 3.50
N ASP A 88 6.66 4.44 3.57
CA ASP A 88 7.36 5.62 4.10
C ASP A 88 7.03 5.83 5.58
N SER A 89 5.75 5.74 5.94
CA SER A 89 5.30 5.96 7.30
C SER A 89 4.03 5.18 7.63
N VAL A 90 3.92 4.76 8.90
CA VAL A 90 2.75 4.08 9.44
C VAL A 90 2.31 4.75 10.74
N SER A 91 1.01 4.96 10.86
CA SER A 91 0.32 5.42 12.07
C SER A 91 -0.90 4.52 12.32
N SER A 92 -1.57 4.65 13.46
CA SER A 92 -2.71 3.81 13.84
C SER A 92 -3.88 3.79 12.84
N SER A 93 -3.98 4.80 11.96
CA SER A 93 -5.07 4.93 10.98
C SER A 93 -4.59 5.22 9.56
N LYS A 94 -3.28 5.23 9.27
CA LYS A 94 -2.76 5.62 7.95
C LYS A 94 -1.43 4.95 7.66
N ILE A 95 -1.29 4.45 6.43
CA ILE A 95 -0.04 3.96 5.84
C ILE A 95 0.24 4.85 4.62
N SER A 96 1.39 5.52 4.60
CA SER A 96 1.86 6.30 3.46
C SER A 96 2.98 5.55 2.77
N THR A 97 3.00 5.53 1.44
CA THR A 97 4.10 4.99 0.66
C THR A 97 4.96 6.11 0.09
N SER A 98 6.14 5.74 -0.41
CA SER A 98 6.99 6.60 -1.22
C SER A 98 7.08 6.11 -2.68
N GLY A 99 7.65 6.95 -3.53
CA GLY A 99 7.91 6.67 -4.94
C GLY A 99 6.73 6.86 -5.86
N GLY A 100 6.84 6.36 -7.09
CA GLY A 100 5.82 6.64 -8.10
C GLY A 100 5.80 5.68 -9.26
N ALA A 101 4.65 5.66 -9.93
CA ALA A 101 4.44 4.95 -11.18
C ALA A 101 3.84 5.91 -12.22
N HIS A 102 4.41 5.90 -13.41
CA HIS A 102 4.06 6.79 -14.52
C HIS A 102 3.70 5.96 -15.75
N TRP A 103 2.54 6.25 -16.31
CA TRP A 103 1.92 5.53 -17.41
C TRP A 103 1.74 6.45 -18.61
N THR A 104 2.32 6.08 -19.75
CA THR A 104 2.26 6.85 -20.99
C THR A 104 1.79 6.02 -22.18
N GLY A 105 0.93 6.61 -23.01
CA GLY A 105 0.37 5.97 -24.19
C GLY A 105 -0.22 6.96 -25.19
N HIS A 106 -0.52 6.47 -26.39
CA HIS A 106 -1.13 7.24 -27.47
C HIS A 106 -0.32 8.50 -27.85
N ASN A 107 0.94 8.31 -28.23
CA ASN A 107 1.81 9.41 -28.61
C ASN A 107 1.43 9.98 -29.98
N LEU A 108 1.02 11.26 -30.03
CA LEU A 108 0.61 11.91 -31.27
C LEU A 108 1.78 12.40 -32.13
N TYR A 109 2.98 12.45 -31.58
CA TYR A 109 4.15 12.94 -32.30
C TYR A 109 4.66 11.91 -33.32
N THR A 110 4.95 12.38 -34.53
CA THR A 110 5.42 11.53 -35.64
C THR A 110 6.77 11.97 -36.20
N GLY A 111 7.36 13.05 -35.66
CA GLY A 111 8.68 13.54 -36.06
C GLY A 111 9.83 12.68 -35.54
N ASP A 112 11.05 13.06 -35.88
CA ASP A 112 12.29 12.33 -35.54
C ASP A 112 13.02 12.89 -34.31
N ASP A 113 12.67 14.11 -33.86
CA ASP A 113 13.25 14.67 -32.65
C ASP A 113 12.70 13.97 -31.41
N LEU A 114 13.51 13.11 -30.80
CA LEU A 114 13.12 12.32 -29.64
C LEU A 114 12.83 13.17 -28.39
N THR A 115 13.29 14.42 -28.34
CA THR A 115 13.02 15.32 -27.20
C THR A 115 11.58 15.79 -27.12
N GLU A 116 10.84 15.72 -28.24
CA GLU A 116 9.41 16.07 -28.29
C GLU A 116 8.51 14.93 -27.81
N VAL A 117 9.01 13.68 -27.80
CA VAL A 117 8.20 12.48 -27.51
C VAL A 117 7.49 12.58 -26.15
N PRO A 118 8.16 12.91 -25.03
CA PRO A 118 7.52 12.91 -23.71
C PRO A 118 6.31 13.86 -23.59
N ASN A 119 6.29 14.95 -24.35
CA ASN A 119 5.24 15.97 -24.24
C ASN A 119 4.00 15.68 -25.10
N ASN A 120 4.00 14.58 -25.86
CA ASN A 120 3.01 14.30 -26.89
C ASN A 120 2.16 13.03 -26.62
N PHE A 121 2.22 12.48 -25.40
CA PHE A 121 1.33 11.41 -24.98
C PHE A 121 -0.05 11.96 -24.59
N THR A 122 -1.12 11.45 -25.22
CA THR A 122 -2.50 11.84 -24.84
C THR A 122 -3.00 11.11 -23.60
N LEU A 123 -2.50 9.91 -23.33
CA LEU A 123 -2.61 9.26 -22.04
C LEU A 123 -1.28 9.45 -21.33
N ASP A 124 -1.31 10.23 -20.26
CA ASP A 124 -0.15 10.56 -19.45
C ASP A 124 -0.65 10.68 -18.00
N LEU A 125 -0.44 9.60 -17.22
CA LEU A 125 -0.95 9.44 -15.87
C LEU A 125 0.20 9.12 -14.92
N ASP A 126 0.36 9.93 -13.90
CA ASP A 126 1.36 9.76 -12.86
C ASP A 126 0.69 9.64 -11.49
N PHE A 127 1.07 8.61 -10.75
CA PHE A 127 0.75 8.45 -9.33
C PHE A 127 2.03 8.41 -8.52
N PRO A 128 2.40 9.52 -7.85
CA PRO A 128 3.32 9.48 -6.74
C PRO A 128 2.59 9.07 -5.45
N ASN A 129 3.33 8.44 -4.53
CA ASN A 129 3.02 8.23 -3.11
C ASN A 129 1.53 7.92 -2.84
N ILE A 130 1.16 6.64 -2.81
CA ILE A 130 -0.20 6.25 -2.44
C ILE A 130 -0.36 6.25 -0.91
N THR A 131 -1.58 6.48 -0.45
CA THR A 131 -1.90 6.47 0.97
C THR A 131 -3.11 5.59 1.24
N VAL A 132 -3.00 4.71 2.23
CA VAL A 132 -4.11 3.89 2.72
C VAL A 132 -4.53 4.41 4.08
N GLU A 133 -5.72 5.03 4.15
CA GLU A 133 -6.37 5.35 5.42
C GLU A 133 -7.20 4.15 5.90
N LEU A 134 -7.13 3.87 7.20
CA LEU A 134 -7.74 2.71 7.84
C LEU A 134 -8.80 3.15 8.86
N ASN A 135 -9.93 2.44 8.85
CA ASN A 135 -11.00 2.54 9.84
C ASN A 135 -11.58 1.14 10.08
N GLY A 136 -10.98 0.41 11.01
CA GLY A 136 -11.32 -0.98 11.28
C GLY A 136 -11.07 -1.87 10.06
N SER A 137 -12.11 -2.57 9.58
CA SER A 137 -12.05 -3.41 8.38
C SER A 137 -12.36 -2.65 7.09
N SER A 138 -12.51 -1.32 7.14
CA SER A 138 -12.72 -0.48 5.97
C SER A 138 -11.59 0.55 5.85
N GLY A 139 -11.43 1.15 4.69
CA GLY A 139 -10.41 2.15 4.43
C GLY A 139 -10.68 2.99 3.19
N ARG A 140 -9.80 3.98 2.96
CA ARG A 140 -9.78 4.82 1.76
C ARG A 140 -8.38 4.74 1.14
N LEU A 141 -8.33 4.60 -0.18
CA LEU A 141 -7.13 4.74 -0.96
C LEU A 141 -7.08 6.15 -1.52
N LEU A 142 -6.09 6.91 -1.08
CA LEU A 142 -5.82 8.26 -1.53
C LEU A 142 -4.59 8.26 -2.44
N VAL A 143 -4.64 9.09 -3.47
CA VAL A 143 -3.53 9.27 -4.41
C VAL A 143 -3.25 10.74 -4.63
N ASP A 144 -1.97 11.07 -4.70
CA ASP A 144 -1.56 12.23 -5.47
C ASP A 144 -1.62 11.83 -6.95
N TYR A 145 -1.97 12.74 -7.85
CA TYR A 145 -1.98 12.43 -9.26
C TYR A 145 -1.67 13.62 -10.14
N THR A 146 -1.08 13.31 -11.30
CA THR A 146 -1.09 14.19 -12.47
C THR A 146 -1.61 13.37 -13.65
N SER A 147 -2.65 13.86 -14.33
CA SER A 147 -3.29 13.14 -15.44
C SER A 147 -3.61 14.11 -16.57
N ARG A 148 -3.32 13.72 -17.80
CA ARG A 148 -3.74 14.51 -18.96
C ARG A 148 -5.23 14.28 -19.25
N GLU A 149 -5.98 15.36 -19.36
CA GLU A 149 -7.39 15.32 -19.71
C GLU A 149 -7.61 14.61 -21.05
N TYR A 150 -8.56 13.67 -21.08
CA TYR A 150 -9.02 13.07 -22.31
C TYR A 150 -10.02 13.99 -23.02
N ILE A 151 -9.66 14.46 -24.22
CA ILE A 151 -10.56 15.22 -25.10
C ILE A 151 -11.07 14.33 -26.25
N ASN A 152 -10.13 13.75 -27.00
CA ASN A 152 -10.35 12.80 -28.09
C ASN A 152 -9.01 12.13 -28.44
N THR A 153 -8.99 11.30 -29.49
CA THR A 153 -7.81 10.50 -29.89
C THR A 153 -6.73 11.26 -30.65
N HIS A 154 -6.90 12.57 -30.89
CA HIS A 154 -5.99 13.37 -31.73
C HIS A 154 -5.65 14.74 -31.13
N THR A 155 -6.07 15.00 -29.90
CA THR A 155 -5.87 16.29 -29.22
C THR A 155 -5.19 16.06 -27.88
N LEU A 156 -4.12 16.81 -27.61
CA LEU A 156 -3.52 16.85 -26.28
C LEU A 156 -4.40 17.67 -25.35
N GLY A 157 -4.91 17.05 -24.30
CA GLY A 157 -5.54 17.76 -23.19
C GLY A 157 -4.52 18.48 -22.32
N VAL A 158 -5.04 19.34 -21.44
CA VAL A 158 -4.25 19.95 -20.38
C VAL A 158 -4.04 18.96 -19.23
N PHE A 159 -2.96 19.12 -18.47
CA PHE A 159 -2.78 18.35 -17.25
C PHE A 159 -3.72 18.82 -16.16
N GLN A 160 -4.25 17.85 -15.42
CA GLN A 160 -4.99 18.02 -14.19
C GLN A 160 -4.22 17.33 -13.08
N SER A 161 -4.32 17.85 -11.86
CA SER A 161 -3.64 17.28 -10.70
C SER A 161 -4.49 17.37 -9.45
N GLY A 162 -4.19 16.51 -8.49
CA GLY A 162 -4.76 16.53 -7.16
C GLY A 162 -3.80 15.93 -6.14
N GLU A 163 -3.97 16.32 -4.89
CA GLU A 163 -3.19 15.84 -3.75
C GLU A 163 -4.14 15.10 -2.80
N GLN A 164 -3.72 13.92 -2.35
CA GLN A 164 -4.47 13.04 -1.44
C GLN A 164 -5.94 12.89 -1.85
N ALA A 165 -6.18 12.84 -3.16
CA ALA A 165 -7.51 12.72 -3.73
C ALA A 165 -8.06 11.32 -3.42
N GLU A 166 -9.32 11.24 -3.00
CA GLU A 166 -9.96 9.97 -2.74
C GLU A 166 -10.23 9.21 -4.04
N LEU A 167 -9.46 8.15 -4.27
CA LEU A 167 -9.60 7.32 -5.45
C LEU A 167 -10.63 6.21 -5.22
N ALA A 168 -10.51 5.49 -4.11
CA ALA A 168 -11.26 4.26 -3.89
C ALA A 168 -11.53 3.99 -2.41
N THR A 169 -12.56 3.20 -2.14
CA THR A 169 -12.76 2.55 -0.84
C THR A 169 -12.03 1.22 -0.80
N VAL A 170 -11.53 0.85 0.37
CA VAL A 170 -10.89 -0.45 0.63
C VAL A 170 -11.71 -1.22 1.66
N THR A 171 -11.94 -2.51 1.41
CA THR A 171 -12.61 -3.41 2.36
C THR A 171 -11.73 -4.61 2.66
N PHE A 172 -11.41 -4.81 3.93
CA PHE A 172 -10.63 -5.95 4.40
C PHE A 172 -11.53 -7.00 5.03
N ALA A 173 -11.21 -8.28 4.83
CA ALA A 173 -11.92 -9.38 5.51
C ALA A 173 -11.74 -9.31 7.04
N LYS A 174 -10.60 -8.78 7.50
CA LYS A 174 -10.28 -8.51 8.91
C LYS A 174 -9.55 -7.19 9.02
N ALA A 175 -9.84 -6.41 10.07
CA ALA A 175 -9.14 -5.17 10.34
C ALA A 175 -7.61 -5.38 10.45
N PRO A 176 -6.78 -4.60 9.73
CA PRO A 176 -5.33 -4.61 9.90
C PRO A 176 -4.97 -4.26 11.34
N THR A 177 -4.06 -5.01 11.96
CA THR A 177 -3.68 -4.84 13.37
C THR A 177 -2.30 -4.18 13.46
N LEU A 178 -2.26 -2.84 13.45
CA LEU A 178 -1.02 -2.03 13.52
C LEU A 178 -0.40 -1.96 14.94
N THR A 179 -0.48 -3.08 15.66
CA THR A 179 0.23 -3.35 16.92
C THR A 179 0.87 -4.75 16.91
N ALA A 180 0.64 -5.54 15.86
CA ALA A 180 1.22 -6.85 15.68
C ALA A 180 2.66 -6.74 15.16
N SER A 181 3.48 -7.76 15.40
CA SER A 181 4.86 -7.84 14.89
C SER A 181 4.92 -7.93 13.36
N SER A 182 3.88 -8.47 12.72
CA SER A 182 3.72 -8.45 11.26
C SER A 182 2.26 -8.25 10.87
N VAL A 183 2.07 -7.63 9.70
CA VAL A 183 0.77 -7.42 9.06
C VAL A 183 0.88 -7.89 7.62
N ASP A 184 0.09 -8.90 7.27
CA ASP A 184 -0.09 -9.38 5.90
C ASP A 184 -1.59 -9.52 5.67
N VAL A 185 -2.16 -8.53 5.00
CA VAL A 185 -3.61 -8.45 4.75
C VAL A 185 -3.90 -7.88 3.37
N THR A 186 -4.86 -8.49 2.68
CA THR A 186 -5.37 -8.01 1.40
C THR A 186 -6.77 -7.43 1.57
N GLY A 187 -7.02 -6.30 0.91
CA GLY A 187 -8.33 -5.64 0.85
C GLY A 187 -8.81 -5.49 -0.59
N ASP A 188 -10.12 -5.63 -0.78
CA ASP A 188 -10.80 -5.36 -2.04
C ASP A 188 -10.94 -3.85 -2.23
N VAL A 189 -10.72 -3.38 -3.46
CA VAL A 189 -10.69 -1.94 -3.78
C VAL A 189 -11.80 -1.62 -4.78
N ALA A 190 -12.64 -0.64 -4.45
CA ALA A 190 -13.72 -0.19 -5.32
C ALA A 190 -13.64 1.32 -5.57
N LEU A 191 -13.71 1.72 -6.85
CA LEU A 191 -13.58 3.10 -7.28
C LEU A 191 -14.69 3.97 -6.68
N THR A 192 -14.37 5.14 -6.16
CA THR A 192 -15.37 6.07 -5.63
C THR A 192 -15.94 6.95 -6.74
N ALA A 193 -17.02 7.68 -6.45
CA ALA A 193 -17.52 8.70 -7.37
C ALA A 193 -16.50 9.81 -7.63
N ALA A 194 -15.68 10.18 -6.64
CA ALA A 194 -14.61 11.15 -6.79
C ALA A 194 -13.45 10.59 -7.62
N GLY A 195 -13.12 9.31 -7.46
CA GLY A 195 -12.05 8.64 -8.21
C GLY A 195 -12.30 8.51 -9.72
N VAL A 196 -13.55 8.66 -10.18
CA VAL A 196 -13.89 8.64 -11.61
C VAL A 196 -13.13 9.71 -12.40
N GLU A 197 -12.96 10.91 -11.82
CA GLU A 197 -12.28 12.02 -12.48
C GLU A 197 -10.78 11.74 -12.68
N VAL A 198 -10.15 11.03 -11.73
CA VAL A 198 -8.72 10.66 -11.80
C VAL A 198 -8.43 9.80 -13.04
N PHE A 199 -9.37 8.92 -13.40
CA PHE A 199 -9.31 8.10 -14.61
C PHE A 199 -10.03 8.72 -15.81
N GLY A 200 -10.20 10.05 -15.86
CA GLY A 200 -10.76 10.76 -17.01
C GLY A 200 -12.19 10.35 -17.39
N GLY A 201 -12.97 9.80 -16.44
CA GLY A 201 -14.34 9.37 -16.68
C GLY A 201 -14.51 8.01 -17.39
N PHE A 202 -13.43 7.27 -17.63
CA PHE A 202 -13.48 5.97 -18.32
C PHE A 202 -14.07 4.82 -17.49
N TYR A 203 -14.06 4.97 -16.17
CA TYR A 203 -14.58 3.97 -15.23
C TYR A 203 -15.70 4.57 -14.41
N THR A 204 -16.65 3.74 -14.03
CA THR A 204 -17.80 4.13 -13.21
C THR A 204 -17.59 3.85 -11.73
N ALA A 205 -18.24 4.62 -10.88
CA ALA A 205 -18.17 4.43 -9.43
C ALA A 205 -18.66 3.02 -9.04
N GLY A 206 -17.97 2.40 -8.08
CA GLY A 206 -18.21 1.03 -7.64
C GLY A 206 -17.51 -0.04 -8.47
N GLU A 207 -16.84 0.32 -9.58
CA GLU A 207 -16.02 -0.64 -10.31
C GLU A 207 -14.85 -1.13 -9.46
N GLU A 208 -14.61 -2.43 -9.54
CA GLU A 208 -13.49 -3.09 -8.88
C GLU A 208 -12.16 -2.64 -9.52
N LEU A 209 -11.24 -2.22 -8.66
CA LEU A 209 -9.84 -2.01 -8.98
C LEU A 209 -9.03 -3.23 -8.54
N ALA A 210 -7.72 -3.22 -8.78
CA ALA A 210 -6.89 -4.28 -8.27
C ALA A 210 -6.89 -4.29 -6.72
N PRO A 211 -6.86 -5.47 -6.07
CA PRO A 211 -6.80 -5.56 -4.62
C PRO A 211 -5.50 -4.95 -4.09
N ILE A 212 -5.54 -4.45 -2.86
CA ILE A 212 -4.39 -3.87 -2.18
C ILE A 212 -3.91 -4.80 -1.07
N THR A 213 -2.62 -5.11 -1.04
CA THR A 213 -2.01 -5.97 -0.03
C THR A 213 -1.04 -5.17 0.82
N LEU A 214 -1.22 -5.19 2.14
CA LEU A 214 -0.33 -4.54 3.10
C LEU A 214 0.63 -5.60 3.65
N ASN A 215 1.94 -5.41 3.44
CA ASN A 215 2.98 -6.29 3.96
C ASN A 215 3.90 -5.48 4.87
N LEU A 216 3.62 -5.47 6.17
CA LEU A 216 4.35 -4.67 7.16
C LEU A 216 5.04 -5.56 8.18
N THR A 217 6.22 -5.14 8.61
CA THR A 217 6.95 -5.71 9.74
C THR A 217 7.20 -4.62 10.76
N ALA A 218 6.87 -4.88 12.02
CA ALA A 218 7.14 -3.93 13.08
C ALA A 218 8.63 -3.89 13.38
N ASP A 219 9.14 -2.70 13.66
CA ASP A 219 10.51 -2.53 14.13
C ASP A 219 10.66 -3.09 15.56
N ASP A 220 11.89 -3.44 15.94
CA ASP A 220 12.20 -4.09 17.21
C ASP A 220 11.60 -3.34 18.43
N GLY A 221 10.90 -4.08 19.30
CA GLY A 221 10.22 -3.54 20.49
C GLY A 221 8.69 -3.51 20.40
N CYS A 222 8.13 -3.96 19.27
CA CYS A 222 6.69 -4.03 19.05
C CYS A 222 6.12 -5.45 19.08
N GLY A 223 4.98 -5.62 19.76
CA GLY A 223 4.31 -6.91 19.89
C GLY A 223 4.76 -7.76 21.10
N THR A 224 5.72 -7.30 21.90
CA THR A 224 5.96 -7.89 23.22
C THR A 224 4.94 -7.31 24.21
N THR A 225 3.93 -8.10 24.56
CA THR A 225 3.24 -7.87 25.83
C THR A 225 4.31 -7.99 26.91
N PRO A 226 4.48 -7.01 27.83
CA PRO A 226 5.36 -7.20 28.97
C PRO A 226 4.88 -8.46 29.70
N GLU A 227 5.72 -9.50 29.71
CA GLU A 227 5.53 -10.61 30.64
C GLU A 227 5.46 -9.98 32.04
N PRO A 228 4.45 -10.30 32.89
CA PRO A 228 4.47 -9.84 34.25
C PRO A 228 5.80 -10.28 34.88
N GLU A 229 6.64 -9.34 35.30
CA GLU A 229 7.83 -9.68 36.08
C GLU A 229 7.35 -10.35 37.37
N ASP A 230 7.51 -11.68 37.43
CA ASP A 230 7.38 -12.41 38.68
C ASP A 230 8.53 -11.95 39.59
N PRO A 231 8.26 -11.60 40.86
CA PRO A 231 9.31 -11.09 41.75
C PRO A 231 10.35 -12.19 41.97
N GLU A 232 11.60 -11.92 41.57
CA GLU A 232 12.74 -12.80 41.78
C GLU A 232 12.91 -13.12 43.28
N ASP A 233 12.70 -14.39 43.65
CA ASP A 233 13.17 -14.94 44.93
C ASP A 233 14.54 -15.60 44.72
N SER A 234 15.49 -15.17 45.55
CA SER A 234 16.88 -15.57 45.53
C SER A 234 17.05 -16.88 46.29
N SER A 235 17.48 -17.95 45.61
CA SER A 235 18.12 -19.08 46.30
C SER A 235 19.11 -19.80 45.38
N GLY A 236 20.39 -19.74 45.75
CA GLY A 236 21.50 -20.30 44.99
C GLY A 236 21.87 -21.75 45.31
N SER A 237 22.83 -22.22 44.49
CA SER A 237 23.78 -23.35 44.66
C SER A 237 23.17 -24.77 44.59
N THR A 238 23.72 -25.80 43.93
CA THR A 238 25.14 -26.21 43.81
C THR A 238 25.32 -27.30 42.72
N THR A 239 26.43 -27.22 41.97
CA THR A 239 27.33 -28.25 41.40
C THR A 239 26.87 -29.69 41.08
N GLY A 240 27.20 -30.15 39.87
CA GLY A 240 27.34 -31.57 39.54
C GLY A 240 27.90 -31.83 38.13
N SER A 241 29.22 -31.89 38.01
CA SER A 241 30.00 -32.26 36.80
C SER A 241 29.93 -33.76 36.52
N SER A 242 29.94 -34.18 35.23
CA SER A 242 30.76 -35.32 34.74
C SER A 242 30.79 -35.42 33.21
N THR A 243 32.01 -35.37 32.71
CA THR A 243 32.55 -35.69 31.39
C THR A 243 32.41 -37.18 31.03
N ALA A 244 32.19 -37.54 29.76
CA ALA A 244 32.92 -38.61 29.07
C ALA A 244 32.52 -38.71 27.58
N SER A 245 33.50 -39.11 26.77
CA SER A 245 33.60 -38.95 25.33
C SER A 245 33.36 -40.26 24.55
N PHE A 246 33.49 -40.11 23.22
CA PHE A 246 33.97 -41.04 22.17
C PHE A 246 33.05 -42.08 21.47
N ALA A 247 33.04 -41.89 20.14
CA ALA A 247 33.25 -42.85 19.05
C ALA A 247 32.06 -43.59 18.40
N ASN A 248 31.62 -43.01 17.26
CA ASN A 248 31.82 -43.52 15.88
C ASN A 248 31.61 -45.02 15.60
N ILE A 249 30.63 -45.35 14.72
CA ILE A 249 30.85 -46.28 13.61
C ILE A 249 29.86 -46.04 12.47
N SER A 250 30.38 -46.11 11.24
CA SER A 250 29.72 -45.91 9.95
C SER A 250 28.98 -47.17 9.47
N SER A 251 27.97 -46.99 8.60
CA SER A 251 27.81 -47.81 7.40
C SER A 251 26.84 -47.16 6.41
N GLU A 252 27.33 -46.92 5.20
CA GLU A 252 26.60 -46.77 3.94
C GLU A 252 25.78 -48.06 3.63
N VAL A 253 24.88 -48.23 2.67
CA VAL A 253 24.55 -47.57 1.40
C VAL A 253 23.20 -48.17 0.95
N SER A 254 22.39 -47.46 0.15
CA SER A 254 21.80 -47.96 -1.12
C SER A 254 20.54 -47.24 -1.54
N SER A 255 20.60 -46.82 -2.79
CA SER A 255 19.58 -46.28 -3.67
C SER A 255 18.45 -47.25 -3.98
N SER A 256 17.26 -46.70 -4.24
CA SER A 256 16.37 -47.24 -5.27
C SER A 256 15.56 -46.10 -5.91
N SER A 257 15.67 -46.04 -7.23
CA SER A 257 14.89 -45.21 -8.14
C SER A 257 13.95 -46.15 -8.91
N PHE A 258 12.65 -45.83 -8.92
CA PHE A 258 11.59 -46.20 -9.88
C PHE A 258 10.39 -45.32 -9.46
N GLY A 259 9.60 -44.61 -10.24
CA GLY A 259 9.38 -44.43 -11.67
C GLY A 259 8.06 -43.63 -11.78
N ASP A 260 7.92 -42.84 -12.84
CA ASP A 260 6.78 -42.01 -13.29
C ASP A 260 5.37 -42.28 -12.74
N THR A 261 4.57 -41.21 -12.56
CA THR A 261 3.31 -40.99 -13.30
C THR A 261 2.81 -39.54 -13.16
N ILE A 262 2.55 -38.92 -14.31
CA ILE A 262 1.91 -37.62 -14.53
C ILE A 262 0.43 -37.65 -14.15
N THR A 263 -0.07 -36.63 -13.47
CA THR A 263 -1.45 -36.14 -13.68
C THR A 263 -1.51 -34.63 -13.43
N GLN A 264 -1.67 -33.91 -14.54
CA GLN A 264 -1.95 -32.48 -14.63
C GLN A 264 -3.46 -32.28 -14.49
N VAL A 265 -3.91 -31.53 -13.49
CA VAL A 265 -5.32 -31.10 -13.39
C VAL A 265 -5.38 -29.62 -13.75
N LEU A 266 -5.86 -29.36 -14.97
CA LEU A 266 -6.33 -28.04 -15.43
C LEU A 266 -7.66 -27.73 -14.74
N SER A 267 -7.67 -26.73 -13.86
CA SER A 267 -8.92 -26.11 -13.38
C SER A 267 -9.28 -24.98 -14.33
N ILE A 268 -10.40 -25.15 -15.03
CA ILE A 268 -11.05 -24.13 -15.87
C ILE A 268 -12.25 -23.60 -15.09
N GLY A 269 -12.25 -22.31 -14.80
CA GLY A 269 -13.38 -21.56 -14.24
C GLY A 269 -12.87 -20.21 -13.74
N SER A 270 -13.39 -19.04 -14.10
CA SER A 270 -14.62 -18.68 -14.79
C SER A 270 -14.39 -17.34 -15.50
N MET A 271 -14.63 -17.28 -16.81
CA MET A 271 -14.73 -16.03 -17.58
C MET A 271 -16.22 -15.70 -17.73
N VAL A 272 -16.75 -14.87 -16.84
CA VAL A 272 -18.04 -14.20 -17.02
C VAL A 272 -17.88 -12.78 -16.50
N GLY A 273 -17.87 -11.80 -17.40
CA GLY A 273 -17.93 -10.38 -16.98
C GLY A 273 -17.42 -9.31 -17.94
N MET A 274 -16.86 -9.63 -19.13
CA MET A 274 -16.19 -8.61 -19.95
C MET A 274 -16.65 -8.53 -21.41
N THR A 275 -17.96 -8.60 -21.64
CA THR A 275 -18.54 -8.40 -22.99
C THR A 275 -19.22 -7.04 -23.19
N GLY A 276 -19.22 -6.15 -22.19
CA GLY A 276 -19.91 -4.86 -22.27
C GLY A 276 -19.08 -3.67 -22.78
N LEU A 277 -17.77 -3.62 -22.52
CA LEU A 277 -16.98 -2.40 -22.75
C LEU A 277 -16.14 -2.41 -24.05
N LEU A 278 -15.79 -3.59 -24.56
CA LEU A 278 -15.00 -3.74 -25.79
C LEU A 278 -15.78 -3.39 -27.06
N PHE A 279 -17.11 -3.55 -27.05
CA PHE A 279 -17.93 -3.25 -28.23
C PHE A 279 -18.07 -1.75 -28.50
N THR A 280 -18.02 -0.90 -27.49
CA THR A 280 -18.17 0.56 -27.69
C THR A 280 -16.88 1.18 -28.23
N ILE A 281 -15.71 0.71 -27.80
CA ILE A 281 -14.42 1.26 -28.24
C ILE A 281 -14.07 0.78 -29.66
N VAL A 282 -14.32 -0.49 -29.99
CA VAL A 282 -14.01 -1.04 -31.33
C VAL A 282 -14.91 -0.45 -32.40
N ASN A 283 -16.19 -0.20 -32.11
CA ASN A 283 -17.12 0.33 -33.12
C ASN A 283 -16.98 1.84 -33.35
N TYR A 284 -16.32 2.57 -32.43
CA TYR A 284 -15.95 3.97 -32.64
C TYR A 284 -14.64 4.09 -33.43
N PHE A 285 -13.68 3.18 -33.23
CA PHE A 285 -12.38 3.21 -33.90
C PHE A 285 -12.44 2.83 -35.40
N ILE A 286 -13.46 2.07 -35.83
CA ILE A 286 -13.62 1.67 -37.24
C ILE A 286 -14.31 2.77 -38.08
N GLN A 287 -15.13 3.65 -37.48
CA GLN A 287 -15.88 4.66 -38.25
C GLN A 287 -15.08 5.94 -38.56
N SER A 288 -13.94 6.16 -37.90
CA SER A 288 -13.10 7.36 -38.08
C SER A 288 -11.95 7.19 -39.08
N PHE A 289 -11.84 6.02 -39.74
CA PHE A 289 -10.85 5.75 -40.80
C PHE A 289 -11.50 5.30 -42.12
N THR A 290 -12.51 6.03 -42.57
CA THR A 290 -12.87 6.07 -43.99
C THR A 290 -12.60 7.47 -44.53
N PRO A 291 -11.97 7.59 -45.72
CA PRO A 291 -11.37 8.82 -46.22
C PRO A 291 -12.36 9.96 -46.48
#